data_AF-A0A084QX50-F1
#
_entry.id   AF-A0A084QX50-F1
#
_cell.length_a   1.000
_cell.length_b   1.000
_cell.length_c   1.000
_cell.angle_alpha   90.00
_cell.angle_beta   90.00
_cell.angle_gamma   90.00
#
_symmetry.space_group_name_H-M   'P 1'
#
loop_
_entity.id
_entity.type
_entity.pdbx_description
1 polymer ?
#
loop_
_entity_poly.entity_id
_entity_poly.type
_entity_poly.pdbx_seq_one_letter_code
_entity_poly.pdbx_strand_id
1 'polypeptide(L)'
;MYDCALRLIKDGKAFVEDAELGKGGEDRKNRLPSKRRNMSVEEKLDRFEDMKSSSDEGRRWALWARIGYDSPNGTLRDPVIYRCNLAPHHRTGTTWKIYPTYDLCAPILDSIEGVTVALRTNEYRDRNVQYQWIQEALGLLTVPIWDFPRFNFVRNVLSKRKLTVIVNESKVSGWDDPRMPTIRGLLRRGVAVAALREFILKQGPSPDILNMEWSAFWALDRKFVDPTAPRYTAIATSGVVPCSVQGAPESEFTLKPKHPQTLDLGDKTIFDAPTIMLEQIDAETFEEGEEITLMNWGNVNLIPVDLVLFHYLITKDKLEKQDRLKDYLIPVIGFRTEALADCNVAELVQGVIIQFERKGLYKLDVAYHGDVSRAVVFEVPSKG
;
A
#
# COMPACT_ATOMS: atom_id res chain seq x y z
N MET A 1 14.35 -27.96 5.26
CA MET A 1 15.36 -26.86 5.29
C MET A 1 16.62 -27.24 6.04
N TYR A 2 16.54 -27.65 7.32
CA TYR A 2 17.72 -28.05 8.09
C TYR A 2 18.45 -29.24 7.47
N ASP A 3 17.71 -30.28 7.05
CA ASP A 3 18.29 -31.46 6.39
C ASP A 3 18.98 -31.12 5.06
N CYS A 4 18.46 -30.14 4.32
CA CYS A 4 19.10 -29.65 3.10
C CYS A 4 20.46 -29.01 3.42
N ALA A 5 20.56 -28.27 4.52
CA ALA A 5 21.83 -27.70 4.98
C ALA A 5 22.83 -28.78 5.40
N LEU A 6 22.37 -29.82 6.11
CA LEU A 6 23.21 -30.98 6.43
C LEU A 6 23.75 -31.67 5.18
N ARG A 7 22.92 -31.83 4.14
CA ARG A 7 23.37 -32.39 2.84
C ARG A 7 24.42 -31.49 2.18
N LEU A 8 24.23 -30.17 2.15
CA LEU A 8 25.23 -29.25 1.60
C LEU A 8 26.58 -29.35 2.33
N ILE A 9 26.56 -29.52 3.66
CA ILE A 9 27.79 -29.70 4.45
C ILE A 9 28.49 -31.01 4.05
N LYS A 10 27.74 -32.12 3.99
CA LYS A 10 28.24 -33.46 3.64
C LYS A 10 28.81 -33.51 2.21
N ASP A 11 28.17 -32.81 1.28
CA ASP A 11 28.60 -32.72 -0.11
C ASP A 11 29.77 -31.73 -0.30
N GLY A 12 30.28 -31.13 0.78
CA GLY A 12 31.37 -30.15 0.74
C GLY A 12 30.97 -28.80 0.14
N LYS A 13 29.68 -28.56 -0.08
CA LYS A 13 29.10 -27.34 -0.67
C LYS A 13 28.72 -26.27 0.37
N ALA A 14 29.01 -26.50 1.64
CA ALA A 14 28.87 -25.51 2.70
C ALA A 14 30.00 -25.60 3.74
N PHE A 15 30.22 -24.52 4.48
CA PHE A 15 31.17 -24.44 5.58
C PHE A 15 30.66 -23.48 6.65
N VAL A 16 31.23 -23.56 7.86
CA VAL A 16 30.92 -22.66 8.98
C VAL A 16 32.00 -21.60 9.13
N GLU A 17 31.59 -20.37 9.44
CA GLU A 17 32.48 -19.23 9.64
C GLU A 17 31.85 -18.25 10.64
N ASP A 18 32.66 -17.34 11.17
CA ASP A 18 32.21 -16.29 12.08
C ASP A 18 31.05 -15.48 11.47
N ALA A 19 29.97 -15.34 12.23
CA ALA A 19 28.77 -14.62 11.84
C ALA A 19 29.05 -13.13 11.58
N GLU A 20 30.05 -12.55 12.24
CA GLU A 20 30.43 -11.15 12.04
C GLU A 20 31.00 -10.89 10.63
N LEU A 21 31.76 -11.84 10.08
CA LEU A 21 32.28 -11.78 8.71
C LEU A 21 31.15 -11.78 7.66
N GLY A 22 30.01 -12.37 8.02
CA GLY A 22 28.81 -12.48 7.18
C GLY A 22 28.15 -11.14 6.87
N LYS A 23 28.51 -10.08 7.61
CA LYS A 23 28.02 -8.71 7.41
C LYS A 23 28.81 -7.91 6.37
N GLY A 24 29.60 -8.59 5.53
CA GLY A 24 30.39 -7.95 4.48
C GLY A 24 31.78 -7.51 4.94
N GLY A 25 32.46 -8.38 5.69
CA GLY A 25 33.84 -8.15 6.14
C GLY A 25 34.81 -7.84 5.01
N GLU A 26 35.97 -7.28 5.36
CA GLU A 26 36.99 -6.84 4.40
C GLU A 26 37.44 -7.96 3.45
N ASP A 27 37.66 -9.18 3.96
CA ASP A 27 38.06 -10.33 3.13
C ASP A 27 37.06 -10.60 1.99
N ARG A 28 35.75 -10.53 2.27
CA ARG A 28 34.71 -10.74 1.25
C ARG A 28 34.66 -9.60 0.22
N LYS A 29 34.97 -8.37 0.63
CA LYS A 29 35.10 -7.23 -0.28
C LYS A 29 36.35 -7.38 -1.17
N ASN A 30 37.44 -7.84 -0.56
CA ASN A 30 38.75 -8.06 -1.18
C ASN A 30 38.85 -9.40 -1.93
N ARG A 31 37.77 -10.19 -1.98
CA ARG A 31 37.70 -11.47 -2.72
C ARG A 31 38.71 -12.50 -2.21
N LEU A 32 38.94 -12.53 -0.89
CA LEU A 32 39.82 -13.49 -0.24
C LEU A 32 39.00 -14.66 0.34
N PRO A 33 39.51 -15.90 0.29
CA PRO A 33 38.84 -17.04 0.87
C PRO A 33 38.86 -16.98 2.39
N SER A 34 37.79 -17.47 3.02
CA SER A 34 37.79 -17.73 4.46
C SER A 34 38.89 -18.71 4.86
N LYS A 35 39.57 -18.44 5.98
CA LYS A 35 40.56 -19.36 6.57
C LYS A 35 39.95 -20.69 7.01
N ARG A 36 38.63 -20.73 7.25
CA ARG A 36 37.86 -21.90 7.72
C ARG A 36 37.12 -22.63 6.59
N ARG A 37 37.26 -22.17 5.33
CA ARG A 37 36.60 -22.74 4.14
C ARG A 37 36.89 -24.23 3.92
N ASN A 38 38.08 -24.69 4.32
CA ASN A 38 38.58 -26.06 4.13
C ASN A 38 38.50 -26.94 5.39
N MET A 39 37.71 -26.55 6.39
CA MET A 39 37.42 -27.38 7.58
C MET A 39 36.87 -28.76 7.19
N SER A 40 37.12 -29.79 8.02
CA SER A 40 36.59 -31.14 7.78
C SER A 40 35.06 -31.18 7.83
N VAL A 41 34.44 -32.24 7.30
CA VAL A 41 32.97 -32.36 7.30
C VAL A 41 32.46 -32.56 8.73
N GLU A 42 33.17 -33.34 9.52
CA GLU A 42 32.88 -33.67 10.91
C GLU A 42 32.85 -32.39 11.77
N GLU A 43 33.92 -31.59 11.70
CA GLU A 43 34.00 -30.32 12.43
C GLU A 43 32.88 -29.35 11.99
N LYS A 44 32.55 -29.28 10.69
CA LYS A 44 31.44 -28.42 10.22
C LYS A 44 30.10 -28.85 10.79
N LEU A 45 29.84 -30.16 10.88
CA LEU A 45 28.59 -30.69 11.42
C LEU A 45 28.48 -30.39 12.92
N ASP A 46 29.57 -30.59 13.68
CA ASP A 46 29.62 -30.28 15.10
C ASP A 46 29.31 -28.80 15.37
N ARG A 47 29.94 -27.89 14.62
CA ARG A 47 29.67 -26.45 14.74
C ARG A 47 28.25 -26.08 14.32
N PHE A 48 27.67 -26.77 13.34
CA PHE A 48 26.29 -26.50 12.95
C PHE A 48 25.29 -26.99 14.02
N GLU A 49 25.62 -28.04 14.77
CA GLU A 49 24.84 -28.46 15.94
C GLU A 49 25.01 -27.48 17.11
N ASP A 50 26.22 -26.94 17.34
CA ASP A 50 26.47 -25.84 18.29
C ASP A 50 25.56 -24.64 17.95
N MET A 51 25.47 -24.26 16.67
CA MET A 51 24.57 -23.19 16.22
C MET A 51 23.11 -23.49 16.60
N LYS A 52 22.63 -24.72 16.32
CA LYS A 52 21.25 -25.15 16.58
C LYS A 52 20.88 -25.09 18.07
N SER A 53 21.79 -25.51 18.96
CA SER A 53 21.61 -25.34 20.41
C SER A 53 21.65 -23.86 20.84
N SER A 54 22.34 -23.03 20.05
CA SER A 54 22.66 -21.62 20.29
C SER A 54 23.37 -21.41 21.61
N SER A 55 24.36 -22.27 21.87
CA SER A 55 25.42 -22.05 22.86
C SER A 55 26.13 -20.71 22.59
N ASP A 56 26.86 -20.18 23.57
CA ASP A 56 27.57 -18.91 23.39
C ASP A 56 28.56 -18.98 22.22
N GLU A 57 29.21 -20.13 22.04
CA GLU A 57 30.06 -20.40 20.89
C GLU A 57 29.23 -20.58 19.60
N GLY A 58 28.13 -21.33 19.64
CA GLY A 58 27.20 -21.51 18.50
C GLY A 58 26.69 -20.20 17.90
N ARG A 59 26.49 -19.16 18.71
CA ARG A 59 26.04 -17.83 18.26
C ARG A 59 27.09 -17.08 17.45
N ARG A 60 28.37 -17.43 17.61
CA ARG A 60 29.47 -16.85 16.83
C ARG A 60 29.53 -17.44 15.43
N TRP A 61 28.91 -18.59 15.19
CA TRP A 61 28.95 -19.28 13.92
C TRP A 61 27.75 -18.93 13.03
N ALA A 62 28.00 -18.90 11.73
CA ALA A 62 27.00 -18.91 10.67
C ALA A 62 27.37 -19.99 9.65
N LEU A 63 26.37 -20.51 8.93
CA LEU A 63 26.61 -21.45 7.83
C LEU A 63 26.66 -20.67 6.52
N TRP A 64 27.67 -20.96 5.72
CA TRP A 64 27.97 -20.30 4.45
C TRP A 64 27.93 -21.33 3.33
N ALA A 65 27.36 -20.95 2.18
CA ALA A 65 27.49 -21.73 0.97
C ALA A 65 28.91 -21.62 0.43
N ARG A 66 29.45 -22.73 -0.09
CA ARG A 66 30.77 -22.80 -0.72
C ARG A 66 30.57 -22.70 -2.24
N ILE A 67 30.62 -21.47 -2.76
CA ILE A 67 30.42 -21.17 -4.18
C ILE A 67 31.74 -20.65 -4.76
N GLY A 68 31.89 -19.33 -4.93
CA GLY A 68 33.11 -18.69 -5.45
C GLY A 68 33.41 -17.40 -4.70
N TYR A 69 34.36 -17.44 -3.77
CA TYR A 69 34.76 -16.28 -2.94
C TYR A 69 35.28 -15.10 -3.77
N ASP A 70 35.81 -15.37 -4.96
CA ASP A 70 36.39 -14.44 -5.91
C ASP A 70 35.45 -14.00 -7.04
N SER A 71 34.19 -14.49 -7.02
CA SER A 71 33.21 -14.20 -8.06
C SER A 71 33.03 -12.70 -8.26
N PRO A 72 32.97 -12.21 -9.52
CA PRO A 72 32.63 -10.82 -9.79
C PRO A 72 31.22 -10.49 -9.25
N ASN A 73 30.31 -11.45 -9.25
CA ASN A 73 28.99 -11.33 -8.64
C ASN A 73 29.08 -11.49 -7.10
N GLY A 74 28.83 -10.40 -6.37
CA GLY A 74 28.91 -10.37 -4.91
C GLY A 74 27.94 -11.31 -4.17
N THR A 75 26.84 -11.72 -4.83
CA THR A 75 25.84 -12.64 -4.26
C THR A 75 26.37 -14.07 -4.17
N LEU A 76 27.32 -14.43 -5.06
CA LEU A 76 27.96 -15.75 -5.12
C LEU A 76 29.22 -15.86 -4.26
N ARG A 77 29.69 -14.76 -3.65
CA ARG A 77 30.87 -14.76 -2.78
C ARG A 77 30.56 -15.39 -1.44
N ASP A 78 30.57 -16.73 -1.43
CA ASP A 78 30.29 -17.60 -0.30
C ASP A 78 29.18 -17.01 0.62
N PRO A 79 27.91 -16.96 0.18
CA PRO A 79 26.86 -16.27 0.92
C PRO A 79 26.46 -17.04 2.19
N VAL A 80 26.06 -16.30 3.23
CA VAL A 80 25.46 -16.88 4.44
C VAL A 80 24.10 -17.50 4.09
N ILE A 81 23.90 -18.75 4.51
CA ILE A 81 22.68 -19.52 4.27
C ILE A 81 21.93 -19.90 5.57
N TYR A 82 22.59 -19.89 6.73
CA TYR A 82 21.95 -19.97 8.05
C TYR A 82 22.61 -19.06 9.07
N ARG A 83 21.82 -18.55 10.01
CA ARG A 83 22.29 -17.72 11.13
C ARG A 83 21.51 -17.97 12.41
N CYS A 84 22.16 -17.74 13.55
CA CYS A 84 21.51 -17.72 14.86
C CYS A 84 20.61 -16.49 15.02
N ASN A 85 19.41 -16.68 15.57
CA ASN A 85 18.49 -15.62 16.01
C ASN A 85 17.65 -16.16 17.17
N LEU A 86 17.72 -15.50 18.33
CA LEU A 86 17.02 -15.93 19.53
C LEU A 86 15.56 -15.45 19.60
N ALA A 87 15.15 -14.57 18.68
CA ALA A 87 13.77 -14.10 18.64
C ALA A 87 12.82 -15.28 18.36
N PRO A 88 11.78 -15.49 19.20
CA PRO A 88 10.77 -16.51 18.94
C PRO A 88 10.09 -16.29 17.58
N HIS A 89 9.93 -17.37 16.81
CA HIS A 89 9.23 -17.33 15.54
C HIS A 89 7.72 -17.39 15.76
N HIS A 90 6.97 -16.55 15.05
CA HIS A 90 5.52 -16.43 15.23
C HIS A 90 4.71 -17.72 14.99
N ARG A 91 5.24 -18.70 14.24
CA ARG A 91 4.58 -20.01 14.01
C ARG A 91 5.19 -21.19 14.78
N THR A 92 6.50 -21.15 15.01
CA THR A 92 7.26 -22.28 15.56
C THR A 92 7.81 -21.99 16.95
N GLY A 93 7.47 -20.83 17.51
CA GLY A 93 7.89 -20.39 18.84
C GLY A 93 9.41 -20.43 18.98
N THR A 94 9.86 -21.10 20.02
CA THR A 94 11.28 -21.26 20.38
C THR A 94 11.88 -22.59 19.91
N THR A 95 11.17 -23.34 19.05
CA THR A 95 11.64 -24.64 18.54
C THR A 95 12.98 -24.52 17.81
N TRP A 96 13.17 -23.41 17.10
CA TRP A 96 14.38 -23.13 16.35
C TRP A 96 15.03 -21.85 16.85
N LYS A 97 16.37 -21.87 16.94
CA LYS A 97 17.20 -20.70 17.22
C LYS A 97 18.17 -20.38 16.09
N ILE A 98 18.15 -21.19 15.04
CA ILE A 98 18.84 -20.95 13.77
C ILE A 98 17.80 -20.83 12.67
N TYR A 99 18.03 -19.87 11.77
CA TYR A 99 17.10 -19.59 10.70
C TYR A 99 17.83 -19.53 9.37
N PRO A 100 17.29 -20.19 8.33
CA PRO A 100 17.80 -20.08 6.98
C PRO A 100 17.62 -18.67 6.43
N THR A 101 18.48 -18.28 5.50
CA THR A 101 18.31 -17.02 4.76
C THR A 101 17.29 -17.19 3.63
N TYR A 102 16.73 -16.07 3.17
CA TYR A 102 15.81 -16.06 2.04
C TYR A 102 16.38 -16.77 0.80
N ASP A 103 17.67 -16.55 0.51
CA ASP A 103 18.34 -17.10 -0.67
C ASP A 103 18.54 -18.62 -0.61
N LEU A 104 18.51 -19.23 0.59
CA LEU A 104 18.45 -20.68 0.73
C LEU A 104 17.00 -21.19 0.65
N CYS A 105 16.07 -20.51 1.32
CA CYS A 105 14.68 -20.96 1.41
C CYS A 105 13.95 -20.96 0.08
N ALA A 106 13.97 -19.82 -0.63
CA ALA A 106 13.18 -19.62 -1.84
C ALA A 106 13.41 -20.72 -2.90
N PRO A 107 14.65 -21.02 -3.34
CA PRO A 107 14.87 -22.06 -4.35
C PRO A 107 14.43 -23.47 -3.93
N ILE A 108 14.49 -23.78 -2.63
CA ILE A 108 14.09 -25.07 -2.10
C ILE A 108 12.56 -25.17 -2.04
N LEU A 109 11.87 -24.14 -1.53
CA LEU A 109 10.41 -24.13 -1.44
C LEU A 109 9.78 -24.17 -2.82
N ASP A 110 10.22 -23.31 -3.73
CA ASP A 110 9.66 -23.24 -5.09
C ASP A 110 9.76 -24.60 -5.78
N SER A 111 10.89 -25.30 -5.64
CA SER A 111 11.10 -26.62 -6.23
C SER A 111 10.22 -27.70 -5.60
N ILE A 112 10.14 -27.76 -4.26
CA ILE A 112 9.36 -28.77 -3.54
C ILE A 112 7.86 -28.57 -3.72
N GLU A 113 7.40 -27.32 -3.79
CA GLU A 113 5.99 -26.98 -4.03
C GLU A 113 5.57 -27.11 -5.50
N GLY A 114 6.51 -27.42 -6.41
CA GLY A 114 6.23 -27.62 -7.82
C GLY A 114 5.95 -26.32 -8.58
N VAL A 115 6.54 -25.20 -8.13
CA VAL A 115 6.46 -23.92 -8.84
C VAL A 115 7.04 -24.08 -10.24
N THR A 116 6.27 -23.72 -11.25
CA THR A 116 6.68 -23.84 -12.66
C THR A 116 7.49 -22.64 -13.15
N VAL A 117 7.18 -21.45 -12.64
CA VAL A 117 7.91 -20.20 -12.91
C VAL A 117 7.87 -19.32 -11.66
N ALA A 118 9.04 -18.91 -11.17
CA ALA A 118 9.15 -17.98 -10.04
C ALA A 118 9.17 -16.53 -10.55
N LEU A 119 8.09 -15.78 -10.31
CA LEU A 119 7.99 -14.35 -10.66
C LEU A 119 8.63 -13.50 -9.56
N ARG A 120 9.67 -12.73 -9.89
CA ARG A 120 10.42 -11.93 -8.89
C ARG A 120 10.71 -10.52 -9.36
N THR A 121 10.93 -9.59 -8.43
CA THR A 121 11.29 -8.23 -8.82
C THR A 121 12.75 -8.13 -9.27
N ASN A 122 13.05 -7.30 -10.28
CA ASN A 122 14.41 -7.12 -10.86
C ASN A 122 15.50 -6.77 -9.85
N GLU A 123 15.15 -6.25 -8.67
CA GLU A 123 16.09 -6.00 -7.56
C GLU A 123 16.84 -7.26 -7.09
N TYR A 124 16.32 -8.44 -7.42
CA TYR A 124 16.94 -9.71 -7.09
C TYR A 124 17.72 -10.35 -8.24
N ARG A 125 17.83 -9.69 -9.40
CA ARG A 125 18.42 -10.27 -10.62
C ARG A 125 19.81 -10.88 -10.39
N ASP A 126 20.68 -10.18 -9.66
CA ASP A 126 22.02 -10.67 -9.31
C ASP A 126 22.01 -11.96 -8.46
N ARG A 127 20.88 -12.28 -7.81
CA ARG A 127 20.69 -13.49 -7.01
C ARG A 127 20.07 -14.65 -7.79
N ASN A 128 19.69 -14.46 -9.05
CA ASN A 128 19.09 -15.53 -9.87
C ASN A 128 20.09 -16.68 -10.07
N VAL A 129 21.37 -16.36 -10.26
CA VAL A 129 22.44 -17.36 -10.37
C VAL A 129 22.63 -18.11 -9.05
N GLN A 130 22.54 -17.42 -7.91
CA GLN A 130 22.61 -18.04 -6.59
C GLN A 130 21.43 -19.00 -6.36
N TYR A 131 20.23 -18.60 -6.78
CA TYR A 131 19.02 -19.42 -6.70
C TYR A 131 19.17 -20.73 -7.49
N GLN A 132 19.65 -20.65 -8.74
CA GLN A 132 19.90 -21.82 -9.58
C GLN A 132 20.97 -22.73 -8.97
N TRP A 133 22.07 -22.14 -8.46
CA TRP A 133 23.12 -22.90 -7.79
C TRP A 133 22.59 -23.71 -6.61
N ILE A 134 21.67 -23.17 -5.80
CA ILE A 134 21.09 -23.91 -4.66
C ILE A 134 20.28 -25.11 -5.15
N GLN A 135 19.51 -24.97 -6.23
CA GLN A 135 18.71 -26.07 -6.80
C GLN A 135 19.62 -27.18 -7.34
N GLU A 136 20.63 -26.81 -8.12
CA GLU A 136 21.62 -27.76 -8.65
C GLU A 136 22.42 -28.43 -7.54
N ALA A 137 22.88 -27.65 -6.54
CA ALA A 137 23.65 -28.15 -5.42
C ALA A 137 22.91 -29.23 -4.63
N LEU A 138 21.58 -29.14 -4.58
CA LEU A 138 20.69 -30.04 -3.88
C LEU A 138 20.00 -31.06 -4.82
N GLY A 139 20.31 -31.07 -6.12
CA GLY A 139 19.65 -31.96 -7.09
C GLY A 139 18.12 -31.79 -7.12
N LEU A 140 17.65 -30.56 -6.99
CA LEU A 140 16.24 -30.20 -6.99
C LEU A 140 15.74 -29.93 -8.41
N LEU A 141 14.42 -29.92 -8.61
CA LEU A 141 13.82 -29.48 -9.87
C LEU A 141 14.17 -28.01 -10.10
N THR A 142 14.68 -27.71 -11.29
CA THR A 142 15.02 -26.34 -11.69
C THR A 142 13.77 -25.53 -11.93
N VAL A 143 13.63 -24.41 -11.22
CA VAL A 143 12.54 -23.46 -11.40
C VAL A 143 13.07 -22.22 -12.12
N PRO A 144 12.59 -21.91 -13.34
CA PRO A 144 12.99 -20.70 -14.04
C PRO A 144 12.47 -19.46 -13.31
N ILE A 145 13.28 -18.39 -13.29
CA ILE A 145 12.90 -17.09 -12.73
C ILE A 145 12.57 -16.15 -13.88
N TRP A 146 11.40 -15.51 -13.83
CA TRP A 146 11.08 -14.38 -14.68
C TRP A 146 11.00 -13.13 -13.82
N ASP A 147 11.82 -12.15 -14.14
CA ASP A 147 11.90 -10.93 -13.37
C ASP A 147 11.12 -9.76 -14.00
N PHE A 148 10.56 -8.94 -13.12
CA PHE A 148 9.79 -7.76 -13.49
C PHE A 148 10.15 -6.56 -12.61
N PRO A 149 10.08 -5.32 -13.10
CA PRO A 149 10.36 -4.13 -12.32
C PRO A 149 9.27 -3.90 -11.27
N ARG A 150 9.63 -3.21 -10.19
CA ARG A 150 8.62 -2.74 -9.23
C ARG A 150 7.92 -1.51 -9.76
N PHE A 151 6.62 -1.42 -9.47
CA PHE A 151 5.87 -0.18 -9.58
C PHE A 151 6.39 0.87 -8.60
N ASN A 152 6.39 2.13 -9.02
CA ASN A 152 6.51 3.29 -8.15
C ASN A 152 5.42 4.29 -8.52
N PHE A 153 5.06 5.13 -7.56
CA PHE A 153 4.14 6.24 -7.77
C PHE A 153 4.81 7.55 -7.39
N VAL A 154 4.52 8.58 -8.16
CA VAL A 154 4.94 9.95 -7.91
C VAL A 154 4.39 10.42 -6.56
N ARG A 155 5.22 11.14 -5.80
CA ARG A 155 4.90 11.72 -4.48
C ARG A 155 4.45 10.69 -3.44
N ASN A 156 4.96 9.46 -3.54
CA ASN A 156 4.68 8.40 -2.60
C ASN A 156 5.94 7.57 -2.24
N VAL A 157 5.85 6.75 -1.20
CA VAL A 157 6.89 5.80 -0.77
C VAL A 157 6.33 4.41 -0.58
N LEU A 158 6.87 3.42 -1.31
CA LEU A 158 6.42 2.03 -1.22
C LEU A 158 7.30 1.15 -0.31
N SER A 159 8.42 1.70 0.17
CA SER A 159 9.32 0.97 1.06
C SER A 159 8.66 0.70 2.41
N LYS A 160 8.50 -0.57 2.77
CA LYS A 160 7.95 -0.99 4.08
C LYS A 160 8.67 -0.33 5.25
N ARG A 161 10.00 -0.16 5.17
CA ARG A 161 10.79 0.54 6.20
C ARG A 161 10.35 2.00 6.35
N LYS A 162 10.21 2.73 5.23
CA LYS A 162 9.77 4.14 5.25
C LYS A 162 8.32 4.26 5.74
N LEU A 163 7.43 3.38 5.27
CA LEU A 163 6.04 3.33 5.71
C LEU A 163 5.91 3.01 7.20
N THR A 164 6.73 2.10 7.73
CA THR A 164 6.75 1.78 9.17
C THR A 164 7.16 2.99 10.00
N VAL A 165 8.13 3.78 9.54
CA VAL A 165 8.51 5.04 10.21
C VAL A 165 7.34 6.02 10.24
N ILE A 166 6.62 6.18 9.12
CA ILE A 166 5.45 7.06 9.02
C ILE A 166 4.34 6.66 10.00
N VAL A 167 4.06 5.36 10.12
CA VAL A 167 3.08 4.81 11.07
C VAL A 167 3.56 4.98 12.52
N ASN A 168 4.80 4.59 12.84
CA ASN A 168 5.32 4.64 14.20
C ASN A 168 5.45 6.07 14.72
N GLU A 169 5.76 7.04 13.85
CA GLU A 169 5.81 8.46 14.21
C GLU A 169 4.43 9.14 14.19
N SER A 170 3.35 8.36 14.07
CA SER A 170 1.95 8.83 14.08
C SER A 170 1.68 9.96 13.07
N LYS A 171 2.40 9.97 11.93
CA LYS A 171 2.13 10.90 10.82
C LYS A 171 0.86 10.50 10.04
N VAL A 172 0.45 9.25 10.23
CA VAL A 172 -0.78 8.65 9.75
C VAL A 172 -1.52 7.96 10.89
N SER A 173 -2.82 7.81 10.74
CA SER A 173 -3.68 7.12 11.72
C SER A 173 -3.37 5.63 11.85
N GLY A 174 -2.80 5.01 10.81
CA GLY A 174 -2.44 3.60 10.81
C GLY A 174 -2.02 3.10 9.42
N TRP A 175 -1.95 1.77 9.27
CA TRP A 175 -1.64 1.12 7.99
C TRP A 175 -2.77 1.21 6.97
N ASP A 176 -3.99 1.47 7.43
CA ASP A 176 -5.21 1.63 6.65
C ASP A 176 -5.56 3.11 6.41
N ASP A 177 -4.70 4.05 6.81
CA ASP A 177 -4.91 5.49 6.55
C ASP A 177 -5.07 5.74 5.03
N PRO A 178 -6.06 6.54 4.59
CA PRO A 178 -6.33 6.80 3.17
C PRO A 178 -5.16 7.34 2.34
N ARG A 179 -4.15 7.94 2.98
CA ARG A 179 -2.93 8.43 2.31
C ARG A 179 -1.90 7.34 2.07
N MET A 180 -1.98 6.25 2.82
CA MET A 180 -1.04 5.15 2.72
C MET A 180 -1.23 4.43 1.38
N PRO A 181 -0.15 4.15 0.63
CA PRO A 181 -0.22 3.36 -0.60
C PRO A 181 -0.42 1.86 -0.32
N THR A 182 -1.07 1.51 0.79
CA THR A 182 -1.43 0.15 1.12
C THR A 182 -2.75 -0.17 0.45
N ILE A 183 -3.00 -1.45 0.19
CA ILE A 183 -4.32 -1.88 -0.33
C ILE A 183 -5.43 -1.44 0.62
N ARG A 184 -5.23 -1.54 1.93
CA ARG A 184 -6.21 -1.09 2.92
C ARG A 184 -6.46 0.41 2.86
N GLY A 185 -5.41 1.22 2.77
CA GLY A 185 -5.52 2.68 2.63
C GLY A 185 -6.25 3.10 1.36
N LEU A 186 -5.88 2.51 0.22
CA LEU A 186 -6.55 2.76 -1.07
C LEU A 186 -8.04 2.37 -1.03
N LEU A 187 -8.37 1.19 -0.50
CA LEU A 187 -9.76 0.76 -0.36
C LEU A 187 -10.55 1.66 0.60
N ARG A 188 -9.95 2.09 1.72
CA ARG A 188 -10.57 3.03 2.66
C ARG A 188 -10.79 4.40 2.01
N ARG A 189 -9.85 4.85 1.16
CA ARG A 189 -9.98 6.10 0.39
C ARG A 189 -11.11 6.06 -0.64
N GLY A 190 -11.48 4.88 -1.14
CA GLY A 190 -12.60 4.70 -2.07
C GLY A 190 -12.25 4.04 -3.40
N VAL A 191 -11.04 3.50 -3.54
CA VAL A 191 -10.63 2.75 -4.74
C VAL A 191 -11.49 1.50 -4.90
N ALA A 192 -11.99 1.28 -6.12
CA ALA A 192 -12.64 0.05 -6.51
C ALA A 192 -11.62 -1.06 -6.79
N VAL A 193 -11.87 -2.27 -6.25
CA VAL A 193 -10.99 -3.44 -6.49
C VAL A 193 -10.87 -3.77 -7.98
N ALA A 194 -11.96 -3.59 -8.74
CA ALA A 194 -11.96 -3.81 -10.19
C ALA A 194 -11.04 -2.81 -10.92
N ALA A 195 -11.07 -1.54 -10.53
CA ALA A 195 -10.16 -0.52 -11.07
C ALA A 195 -8.70 -0.81 -10.76
N LEU A 196 -8.40 -1.23 -9.52
CA LEU A 196 -7.05 -1.63 -9.14
C LEU A 196 -6.53 -2.79 -9.99
N ARG A 197 -7.37 -3.82 -10.22
CA ARG A 197 -7.01 -4.95 -11.08
C ARG A 197 -6.81 -4.52 -12.54
N GLU A 198 -7.74 -3.75 -13.09
CA GLU A 198 -7.63 -3.26 -14.47
C GLU A 198 -6.39 -2.38 -14.65
N PHE A 199 -6.06 -1.55 -13.67
CA PHE A 199 -4.85 -0.74 -13.70
C PHE A 199 -3.59 -1.60 -13.80
N ILE A 200 -3.46 -2.63 -12.95
CA ILE A 200 -2.30 -3.53 -12.99
C ILE A 200 -2.22 -4.29 -14.32
N LEU A 201 -3.37 -4.74 -14.85
CA LEU A 201 -3.41 -5.44 -16.15
C LEU A 201 -3.01 -4.53 -17.32
N LYS A 202 -3.42 -3.26 -17.31
CA LYS A 202 -3.08 -2.28 -18.37
C LYS A 202 -1.60 -1.96 -18.45
N GLN A 203 -0.89 -2.01 -17.32
CA GLN A 203 0.55 -1.73 -17.32
C GLN A 203 1.37 -2.84 -17.98
N GLY A 204 0.89 -4.08 -17.90
CA GLY A 204 1.57 -5.23 -18.49
C GLY A 204 2.98 -5.47 -17.93
N PRO A 205 3.67 -6.51 -18.44
CA PRO A 205 5.06 -6.76 -18.12
C PRO A 205 5.96 -5.84 -18.97
N SER A 206 6.55 -4.83 -18.34
CA SER A 206 7.64 -4.01 -18.93
C SER A 206 8.96 -4.35 -18.22
N PRO A 207 10.13 -4.27 -18.86
CA PRO A 207 11.42 -4.36 -18.15
C PRO A 207 11.77 -3.08 -17.37
N ASP A 208 11.12 -1.96 -17.69
CA ASP A 208 11.48 -0.62 -17.18
C ASP A 208 10.81 -0.29 -15.84
N ILE A 209 11.57 0.38 -14.98
CA ILE A 209 11.01 0.90 -13.72
C ILE A 209 10.09 2.07 -14.04
N LEU A 210 8.78 1.83 -13.93
CA LEU A 210 7.75 2.84 -14.15
C LEU A 210 7.52 3.65 -12.87
N ASN A 211 7.61 4.98 -12.99
CA ASN A 211 7.14 5.91 -11.98
C ASN A 211 5.81 6.49 -12.46
N MET A 212 4.72 6.08 -11.83
CA MET A 212 3.37 6.33 -12.30
C MET A 212 2.76 7.59 -11.68
N GLU A 213 2.00 8.32 -12.49
CA GLU A 213 1.18 9.43 -12.03
C GLU A 213 -0.15 8.92 -11.45
N TRP A 214 -0.59 9.56 -10.36
CA TRP A 214 -1.86 9.22 -9.71
C TRP A 214 -3.08 9.60 -10.55
N SER A 215 -2.98 10.64 -11.37
CA SER A 215 -4.10 11.15 -12.19
C SER A 215 -4.69 10.08 -13.11
N ALA A 216 -3.84 9.30 -13.78
CA ALA A 216 -4.27 8.21 -14.65
C ALA A 216 -4.97 7.08 -13.88
N PHE A 217 -4.46 6.76 -12.68
CA PHE A 217 -5.08 5.77 -11.79
C PHE A 217 -6.47 6.22 -11.34
N TRP A 218 -6.59 7.46 -10.85
CA TRP A 218 -7.87 8.00 -10.39
C TRP A 218 -8.89 8.20 -11.52
N ALA A 219 -8.44 8.59 -12.71
CA ALA A 219 -9.30 8.65 -13.89
C ALA A 219 -9.84 7.27 -14.30
N LEU A 220 -9.07 6.20 -14.10
CA LEU A 220 -9.53 4.84 -14.31
C LEU A 220 -10.52 4.41 -13.22
N ASP A 221 -10.21 4.67 -11.96
CA ASP A 221 -11.06 4.35 -10.81
C ASP A 221 -12.44 4.98 -10.91
N ARG A 222 -12.50 6.24 -11.35
CA ARG A 222 -13.75 6.95 -11.60
C ARG A 222 -14.69 6.20 -12.53
N LYS A 223 -14.19 5.51 -13.57
CA LYS A 223 -15.04 4.76 -14.51
C LYS A 223 -15.81 3.62 -13.85
N PHE A 224 -15.32 3.12 -12.72
CA PHE A 224 -15.96 2.07 -11.93
C PHE A 224 -16.88 2.63 -10.86
N VAL A 225 -16.49 3.75 -10.26
CA VAL A 225 -17.17 4.32 -9.10
C VAL A 225 -18.35 5.21 -9.51
N ASP A 226 -18.14 6.12 -10.47
CA ASP A 226 -19.10 7.16 -10.90
C ASP A 226 -20.47 6.57 -11.31
N PRO A 227 -20.57 5.49 -12.12
CA PRO A 227 -21.87 4.95 -12.54
C PRO A 227 -22.72 4.36 -11.40
N THR A 228 -22.07 4.04 -10.27
CA THR A 228 -22.69 3.41 -9.10
C THR A 228 -22.87 4.38 -7.93
N ALA A 229 -22.39 5.62 -8.05
CA ALA A 229 -22.41 6.61 -6.99
C ALA A 229 -23.71 7.43 -7.03
N PRO A 230 -24.63 7.27 -6.06
CA PRO A 230 -25.79 8.15 -5.94
C PRO A 230 -25.36 9.60 -5.67
N ARG A 231 -26.13 10.54 -6.21
CA ARG A 231 -25.86 11.98 -6.20
C ARG A 231 -26.65 12.68 -5.12
N TYR A 232 -25.95 13.50 -4.38
CA TYR A 232 -26.40 14.25 -3.22
C TYR A 232 -25.89 15.69 -3.32
N THR A 233 -26.36 16.56 -2.45
CA THR A 233 -25.94 17.96 -2.43
C THR A 233 -25.32 18.26 -1.07
N ALA A 234 -24.19 18.96 -1.07
CA ALA A 234 -23.58 19.48 0.14
C ALA A 234 -23.09 20.90 -0.11
N ILE A 235 -23.18 21.75 0.91
CA ILE A 235 -22.78 23.15 0.88
C ILE A 235 -21.81 23.40 2.04
N ALA A 236 -20.66 23.99 1.75
CA ALA A 236 -19.72 24.36 2.81
C ALA A 236 -20.37 25.37 3.76
N THR A 237 -20.18 25.22 5.07
CA THR A 237 -20.75 26.15 6.06
C THR A 237 -20.06 27.51 6.04
N SER A 238 -18.78 27.53 5.65
CA SER A 238 -18.02 28.76 5.45
C SER A 238 -18.52 29.51 4.23
N GLY A 239 -19.07 30.71 4.43
CA GLY A 239 -19.60 31.52 3.33
C GLY A 239 -20.92 31.00 2.78
N VAL A 240 -21.78 30.40 3.61
CA VAL A 240 -23.14 30.09 3.18
C VAL A 240 -23.97 31.37 3.07
N VAL A 241 -24.72 31.53 1.99
CA VAL A 241 -25.60 32.67 1.73
C VAL A 241 -27.05 32.21 1.79
N PRO A 242 -27.86 32.70 2.75
CA PRO A 242 -29.29 32.44 2.75
C PRO A 242 -29.98 33.24 1.64
N CYS A 243 -30.79 32.58 0.82
CA CYS A 243 -31.57 33.17 -0.26
C CYS A 243 -33.05 32.91 -0.01
N SER A 244 -33.87 33.97 -0.04
CA SER A 244 -35.32 33.88 0.10
C SER A 244 -35.98 33.85 -1.26
N VAL A 245 -36.79 32.81 -1.52
CA VAL A 245 -37.49 32.61 -2.78
C VAL A 245 -38.94 33.06 -2.64
N GLN A 246 -39.32 34.12 -3.35
CA GLN A 246 -40.70 34.61 -3.38
C GLN A 246 -41.58 33.69 -4.22
N GLY A 247 -42.77 33.35 -3.72
CA GLY A 247 -43.70 32.44 -4.42
C GLY A 247 -43.34 30.95 -4.30
N ALA A 248 -42.44 30.59 -3.38
CA ALA A 248 -42.15 29.19 -3.07
C ALA A 248 -43.43 28.44 -2.61
N PRO A 249 -43.61 27.17 -3.01
CA PRO A 249 -44.76 26.37 -2.56
C PRO A 249 -44.73 26.20 -1.03
N GLU A 250 -45.91 26.06 -0.41
CA GLU A 250 -46.00 25.60 0.99
C GLU A 250 -45.41 24.19 1.07
N SER A 251 -44.54 23.95 2.05
CA SER A 251 -43.61 22.82 2.10
C SER A 251 -44.17 21.49 1.60
N GLU A 252 -43.75 21.11 0.40
CA GLU A 252 -43.95 19.80 -0.21
C GLU A 252 -42.59 19.10 -0.40
N PHE A 253 -42.63 17.79 -0.62
CA PHE A 253 -41.46 17.02 -1.02
C PHE A 253 -41.65 16.49 -2.44
N THR A 254 -40.54 16.40 -3.17
CA THR A 254 -40.49 15.76 -4.48
C THR A 254 -39.50 14.60 -4.47
N LEU A 255 -39.80 13.56 -5.24
CA LEU A 255 -38.88 12.46 -5.49
C LEU A 255 -38.08 12.75 -6.76
N LYS A 256 -36.76 12.61 -6.68
CA LYS A 256 -35.88 12.70 -7.85
C LYS A 256 -34.91 11.53 -7.91
N PRO A 257 -34.50 11.09 -9.10
CA PRO A 257 -33.52 10.03 -9.23
C PRO A 257 -32.22 10.35 -8.50
N LYS A 258 -31.67 9.36 -7.78
CA LYS A 258 -30.36 9.45 -7.17
C LYS A 258 -29.25 9.55 -8.20
N HIS A 259 -29.42 9.04 -9.42
CA HIS A 259 -28.45 9.19 -10.48
C HIS A 259 -29.15 9.39 -11.84
N PRO A 260 -28.82 10.45 -12.61
CA PRO A 260 -29.52 10.79 -13.84
C PRO A 260 -29.33 9.78 -14.98
N GLN A 261 -28.29 8.95 -14.94
CA GLN A 261 -28.05 7.89 -15.94
C GLN A 261 -28.31 6.47 -15.39
N THR A 262 -28.42 6.32 -14.07
CA THR A 262 -28.51 5.00 -13.41
C THR A 262 -29.76 4.97 -12.53
N LEU A 263 -30.92 4.80 -13.17
CA LEU A 263 -32.22 4.89 -12.51
C LEU A 263 -32.45 3.78 -11.48
N ASP A 264 -31.77 2.64 -11.61
CA ASP A 264 -31.84 1.51 -10.68
C ASP A 264 -31.31 1.82 -9.27
N LEU A 265 -30.64 2.96 -9.08
CA LEU A 265 -30.22 3.44 -7.75
C LEU A 265 -31.39 4.03 -6.94
N GLY A 266 -32.57 4.15 -7.55
CA GLY A 266 -33.80 4.64 -6.92
C GLY A 266 -33.81 6.16 -6.77
N ASP A 267 -34.78 6.64 -6.01
CA ASP A 267 -35.04 8.06 -5.82
C ASP A 267 -34.55 8.55 -4.45
N LYS A 268 -34.36 9.87 -4.37
CA LYS A 268 -34.11 10.62 -3.14
C LYS A 268 -35.22 11.65 -2.94
N THR A 269 -35.48 11.97 -1.69
CA THR A 269 -36.46 12.97 -1.29
C THR A 269 -35.81 14.35 -1.25
N ILE A 270 -36.49 15.34 -1.82
CA ILE A 270 -36.05 16.74 -1.86
C ILE A 270 -37.21 17.57 -1.28
N PHE A 271 -36.90 18.54 -0.41
CA PHE A 271 -37.90 19.29 0.36
C PHE A 271 -37.92 20.76 -0.03
N ASP A 272 -39.01 21.23 -0.60
CA ASP A 272 -39.13 22.62 -1.02
C ASP A 272 -39.28 23.56 0.20
N ALA A 273 -38.53 24.65 0.18
CA ALA A 273 -38.50 25.64 1.25
C ALA A 273 -38.40 27.07 0.69
N PRO A 274 -39.02 28.05 1.37
CA PRO A 274 -38.96 29.46 0.98
C PRO A 274 -37.58 30.09 1.22
N THR A 275 -36.74 29.45 2.03
CA THR A 275 -35.34 29.86 2.23
C THR A 275 -34.43 28.71 1.83
N ILE A 276 -33.50 28.99 0.92
CA ILE A 276 -32.47 28.06 0.47
C ILE A 276 -31.09 28.57 0.88
N MET A 277 -30.13 27.67 0.91
CA MET A 277 -28.73 27.99 1.17
C MET A 277 -27.96 27.89 -0.15
N LEU A 278 -27.09 28.86 -0.40
CA LEU A 278 -26.20 28.91 -1.56
C LEU A 278 -24.75 28.99 -1.11
N GLU A 279 -23.83 28.51 -1.93
CA GLU A 279 -22.40 28.77 -1.71
C GLU A 279 -22.07 30.22 -2.12
N GLN A 280 -21.27 30.93 -1.32
CA GLN A 280 -20.83 32.30 -1.63
C GLN A 280 -20.32 32.43 -3.07
N ILE A 281 -19.50 31.47 -3.52
CA ILE A 281 -18.88 31.50 -4.85
C ILE A 281 -19.90 31.45 -5.99
N ASP A 282 -21.07 30.85 -5.78
CA ASP A 282 -22.16 30.86 -6.76
C ASP A 282 -23.00 32.14 -6.59
N ALA A 283 -23.29 32.55 -5.35
CA ALA A 283 -24.08 33.75 -5.10
C ALA A 283 -23.42 35.03 -5.63
N GLU A 284 -22.08 35.10 -5.62
CA GLU A 284 -21.31 36.22 -6.18
C GLU A 284 -21.38 36.33 -7.69
N THR A 285 -21.76 35.26 -8.40
CA THR A 285 -21.88 35.31 -9.86
C THR A 285 -23.24 35.82 -10.33
N PHE A 286 -24.20 35.99 -9.42
CA PHE A 286 -25.56 36.35 -9.78
C PHE A 286 -25.68 37.84 -10.07
N GLU A 287 -26.36 38.17 -11.16
CA GLU A 287 -26.69 39.55 -11.52
C GLU A 287 -28.19 39.84 -11.35
N GLU A 288 -28.53 41.10 -11.07
CA GLU A 288 -29.94 41.51 -10.94
C GLU A 288 -30.67 41.33 -12.28
N GLY A 289 -31.78 40.58 -12.25
CA GLY A 289 -32.56 40.25 -13.44
C GLY A 289 -32.07 39.02 -14.22
N GLU A 290 -31.03 38.33 -13.75
CA GLU A 290 -30.59 37.05 -14.30
C GLU A 290 -31.57 35.91 -13.99
N GLU A 291 -31.82 35.05 -14.98
CA GLU A 291 -32.56 33.80 -14.78
C GLU A 291 -31.59 32.68 -14.39
N ILE A 292 -31.69 32.21 -13.14
CA ILE A 292 -30.86 31.12 -12.61
C ILE A 292 -31.66 29.81 -12.51
N THR A 293 -31.01 28.68 -12.77
CA THR A 293 -31.60 27.35 -12.56
C THR A 293 -31.04 26.71 -11.30
N LEU A 294 -31.89 26.50 -10.29
CA LEU A 294 -31.53 25.77 -9.08
C LEU A 294 -31.62 24.26 -9.31
N MET A 295 -30.46 23.62 -9.41
CA MET A 295 -30.39 22.17 -9.45
C MET A 295 -30.86 21.61 -8.12
N ASN A 296 -31.97 20.86 -8.13
CA ASN A 296 -32.51 20.22 -6.93
C ASN A 296 -32.86 21.22 -5.81
N TRP A 297 -33.72 22.21 -6.12
CA TRP A 297 -34.29 23.14 -5.14
C TRP A 297 -34.82 22.38 -3.91
N GLY A 298 -34.28 22.74 -2.75
CA GLY A 298 -34.93 22.48 -1.47
C GLY A 298 -34.29 21.36 -0.67
N ASN A 299 -33.61 21.72 0.43
CA ASN A 299 -33.26 20.76 1.46
C ASN A 299 -33.56 21.36 2.83
N VAL A 300 -34.54 20.77 3.50
CA VAL A 300 -34.83 20.98 4.92
C VAL A 300 -34.25 19.78 5.68
N ASN A 301 -33.84 19.96 6.94
CA ASN A 301 -33.21 18.90 7.77
C ASN A 301 -31.81 18.48 7.29
N LEU A 302 -30.92 19.47 7.15
CA LEU A 302 -29.55 19.27 6.67
C LEU A 302 -28.71 18.43 7.64
N ILE A 303 -27.88 17.55 7.08
CA ILE A 303 -26.99 16.68 7.84
C ILE A 303 -25.59 17.30 7.91
N PRO A 304 -25.03 17.52 9.10
CA PRO A 304 -23.67 18.02 9.22
C PRO A 304 -22.68 16.96 8.73
N VAL A 305 -21.86 17.32 7.75
CA VAL A 305 -20.86 16.45 7.14
C VAL A 305 -19.49 17.13 7.13
N ASP A 306 -18.44 16.33 7.29
CA ASP A 306 -17.06 16.75 7.09
C ASP A 306 -16.55 16.19 5.77
N LEU A 307 -16.22 17.09 4.85
CA LEU A 307 -15.56 16.75 3.59
C LEU A 307 -14.06 16.72 3.84
N VAL A 308 -13.43 15.55 3.72
CA VAL A 308 -12.00 15.38 3.97
C VAL A 308 -11.26 15.13 2.66
N LEU A 309 -10.35 16.03 2.33
CA LEU A 309 -9.46 15.94 1.18
C LEU A 309 -8.04 15.61 1.63
N PHE A 310 -7.40 14.64 0.98
CA PHE A 310 -6.07 14.18 1.39
C PHE A 310 -4.97 14.70 0.47
N HIS A 311 -3.89 15.20 1.07
CA HIS A 311 -2.66 15.48 0.36
C HIS A 311 -1.88 14.21 -0.03
N TYR A 312 -0.88 14.39 -0.89
CA TYR A 312 0.18 13.42 -1.07
C TYR A 312 0.95 13.16 0.22
N LEU A 313 1.70 12.05 0.25
CA LEU A 313 2.46 11.65 1.44
C LEU A 313 3.78 12.43 1.56
N ILE A 314 4.40 12.74 0.41
CA ILE A 314 5.65 13.50 0.33
C ILE A 314 5.54 14.63 -0.70
N THR A 315 6.36 15.66 -0.53
CA THR A 315 6.43 16.83 -1.43
C THR A 315 7.22 16.56 -2.71
N LYS A 316 8.16 15.61 -2.68
CA LYS A 316 9.04 15.27 -3.80
C LYS A 316 8.47 14.14 -4.63
N ASP A 317 8.63 14.20 -5.95
CA ASP A 317 8.09 13.18 -6.86
C ASP A 317 8.69 11.78 -6.63
N LYS A 318 9.98 11.72 -6.28
CA LYS A 318 10.68 10.49 -5.91
C LYS A 318 11.80 10.79 -4.92
N LEU A 319 11.91 9.97 -3.88
CA LEU A 319 13.02 10.05 -2.93
C LEU A 319 14.26 9.33 -3.45
N GLU A 320 15.40 10.01 -3.40
CA GLU A 320 16.72 9.48 -3.69
C GLU A 320 17.35 8.80 -2.46
N LYS A 321 18.48 8.12 -2.65
CA LYS A 321 19.12 7.31 -1.58
C LYS A 321 19.59 8.16 -0.40
N GLN A 322 20.06 9.37 -0.68
CA GLN A 322 20.55 10.35 0.29
C GLN A 322 19.44 11.14 0.99
N ASP A 323 18.21 11.07 0.47
CA ASP A 323 17.09 11.86 1.00
C ASP A 323 16.62 11.30 2.34
N ARG A 324 16.49 12.18 3.32
CA ARG A 324 15.85 11.86 4.60
C ARG A 324 14.35 12.03 4.45
N LEU A 325 13.59 10.96 4.71
CA LEU A 325 12.13 10.94 4.57
C LEU A 325 11.44 12.12 5.27
N LYS A 326 11.88 12.44 6.50
CA LYS A 326 11.26 13.50 7.33
C LYS A 326 11.30 14.87 6.67
N ASP A 327 12.33 15.16 5.89
CA ASP A 327 12.54 16.46 5.25
C ASP A 327 11.52 16.71 4.12
N TYR A 328 10.83 15.66 3.65
CA TYR A 328 9.88 15.70 2.54
C TYR A 328 8.46 15.25 2.91
N LEU A 329 8.20 14.86 4.16
CA LEU A 329 6.85 14.49 4.59
C LEU A 329 5.95 15.72 4.64
N ILE A 330 4.75 15.63 4.10
CA ILE A 330 3.77 16.71 4.18
C ILE A 330 3.21 16.74 5.61
N PRO A 331 3.27 17.90 6.32
CA PRO A 331 2.88 17.98 7.72
C PRO A 331 1.35 17.97 7.92
N VAL A 332 0.60 18.48 6.94
CA VAL A 332 -0.86 18.58 6.99
C VAL A 332 -1.48 17.30 6.44
N ILE A 333 -2.32 16.65 7.26
CA ILE A 333 -2.95 15.36 6.98
C ILE A 333 -3.95 15.46 5.81
N GLY A 334 -4.60 16.61 5.67
CA GLY A 334 -5.61 16.88 4.67
C GLY A 334 -6.37 18.14 5.04
N PHE A 335 -7.28 18.57 4.17
CA PHE A 335 -8.21 19.64 4.48
C PHE A 335 -9.53 19.02 4.92
N ARG A 336 -10.09 19.57 6.00
CA ARG A 336 -11.42 19.24 6.47
C ARG A 336 -12.30 20.46 6.28
N THR A 337 -13.33 20.31 5.47
CA THR A 337 -14.33 21.35 5.24
C THR A 337 -15.62 20.93 5.89
N GLU A 338 -16.09 21.74 6.83
CA GLU A 338 -17.42 21.57 7.40
C GLU A 338 -18.46 21.95 6.36
N ALA A 339 -19.45 21.08 6.16
CA ALA A 339 -20.53 21.28 5.22
C ALA A 339 -21.86 20.79 5.81
N LEU A 340 -22.94 21.18 5.15
CA LEU A 340 -24.31 20.72 5.36
C LEU A 340 -24.76 19.99 4.12
N ALA A 341 -25.13 18.72 4.26
CA ALA A 341 -25.61 17.88 3.18
C ALA A 341 -27.12 17.68 3.23
N ASP A 342 -27.70 17.22 2.13
CA ASP A 342 -29.12 16.87 2.08
C ASP A 342 -29.48 15.76 3.09
N CYS A 343 -30.76 15.75 3.50
CA CYS A 343 -31.27 14.89 4.56
C CYS A 343 -31.08 13.39 4.28
N ASN A 344 -31.02 12.98 3.00
CA ASN A 344 -30.89 11.57 2.61
C ASN A 344 -29.52 10.99 3.02
N VAL A 345 -28.53 11.84 3.31
CA VAL A 345 -27.22 11.40 3.84
C VAL A 345 -27.36 10.71 5.20
N ALA A 346 -28.41 11.01 5.97
CA ALA A 346 -28.67 10.38 7.28
C ALA A 346 -28.85 8.86 7.19
N GLU A 347 -29.38 8.36 6.07
CA GLU A 347 -29.67 6.94 5.86
C GLU A 347 -28.50 6.17 5.24
N LEU A 348 -27.40 6.86 4.90
CA LEU A 348 -26.26 6.24 4.24
C LEU A 348 -25.45 5.37 5.20
N VAL A 349 -25.05 4.21 4.68
CA VAL A 349 -24.25 3.23 5.41
C VAL A 349 -22.77 3.45 5.18
N GLN A 350 -21.96 3.30 6.23
CA GLN A 350 -20.51 3.42 6.15
C GLN A 350 -19.93 2.58 5.00
N GLY A 351 -19.02 3.19 4.24
CA GLY A 351 -18.32 2.57 3.13
C GLY A 351 -18.95 2.81 1.76
N VAL A 352 -20.19 3.32 1.70
CA VAL A 352 -20.84 3.73 0.44
C VAL A 352 -20.07 4.86 -0.21
N ILE A 353 -20.01 4.84 -1.54
CA ILE A 353 -19.46 5.93 -2.34
C ILE A 353 -20.61 6.73 -2.92
N ILE A 354 -20.52 8.05 -2.79
CA ILE A 354 -21.52 9.01 -3.23
C ILE A 354 -20.86 10.12 -4.05
N GLN A 355 -21.66 10.87 -4.80
CA GLN A 355 -21.23 12.10 -5.43
C GLN A 355 -21.93 13.28 -4.77
N PHE A 356 -21.17 14.27 -4.31
CA PHE A 356 -21.73 15.60 -4.06
C PHE A 356 -21.68 16.41 -5.35
N GLU A 357 -22.84 16.84 -5.83
CA GLU A 357 -22.96 17.59 -7.08
C GLU A 357 -22.05 18.82 -7.06
N ARG A 358 -21.33 19.04 -8.18
CA ARG A 358 -20.31 20.08 -8.36
C ARG A 358 -19.11 20.05 -7.39
N LYS A 359 -19.07 19.13 -6.41
CA LYS A 359 -17.92 18.95 -5.49
C LYS A 359 -17.04 17.76 -5.85
N GLY A 360 -17.61 16.59 -6.09
CA GLY A 360 -16.83 15.39 -6.44
C GLY A 360 -17.39 14.09 -5.85
N LEU A 361 -16.59 13.03 -5.97
CA LEU A 361 -16.88 11.71 -5.40
C LEU A 361 -16.31 11.61 -3.99
N TYR A 362 -17.08 10.98 -3.10
CA TYR A 362 -16.69 10.80 -1.71
C TYR A 362 -17.12 9.43 -1.19
N LYS A 363 -16.28 8.81 -0.36
CA LYS A 363 -16.61 7.61 0.39
C LYS A 363 -17.00 7.96 1.82
N LEU A 364 -18.12 7.46 2.31
CA LEU A 364 -18.54 7.64 3.69
C LEU A 364 -17.63 6.82 4.63
N ASP A 365 -16.76 7.48 5.39
CA ASP A 365 -15.87 6.83 6.37
C ASP A 365 -16.54 6.69 7.73
N VAL A 366 -17.38 7.65 8.13
CA VAL A 366 -18.17 7.61 9.37
C VAL A 366 -19.60 8.02 9.04
N ALA A 367 -20.56 7.14 9.32
CA ALA A 367 -21.98 7.41 9.11
C ALA A 367 -22.55 8.39 10.15
N TYR A 368 -23.67 9.02 9.80
CA TYR A 368 -24.39 9.89 10.73
C TYR A 368 -25.15 9.06 11.77
N HIS A 369 -25.08 9.43 13.05
CA HIS A 369 -25.70 8.71 14.16
C HIS A 369 -26.60 9.58 15.05
N GLY A 370 -27.11 10.72 14.55
CA GLY A 370 -28.02 11.60 15.29
C GLY A 370 -27.35 12.51 16.33
N ASP A 371 -28.04 13.60 16.67
CA ASP A 371 -27.91 14.63 17.72
C ASP A 371 -26.53 15.21 18.15
N VAL A 372 -25.39 14.62 17.79
CA VAL A 372 -24.05 15.23 18.06
C VAL A 372 -22.99 14.84 17.02
N SER A 373 -23.20 13.81 16.19
CA SER A 373 -22.18 13.33 15.26
C SER A 373 -22.25 14.00 13.89
N ARG A 374 -21.10 14.37 13.32
CA ARG A 374 -20.99 14.71 11.90
C ARG A 374 -20.70 13.45 11.10
N ALA A 375 -21.33 13.30 9.94
CA ALA A 375 -20.87 12.30 8.97
C ALA A 375 -19.47 12.70 8.49
N VAL A 376 -18.59 11.73 8.24
CA VAL A 376 -17.25 12.01 7.68
C VAL A 376 -17.13 11.32 6.35
N VAL A 377 -16.85 12.10 5.30
CA VAL A 377 -16.65 11.57 3.96
C VAL A 377 -15.26 11.89 3.44
N PHE A 378 -14.64 10.93 2.80
CA PHE A 378 -13.31 10.98 2.24
C PHE A 378 -13.38 11.20 0.75
N GLU A 379 -12.68 12.21 0.24
CA GLU A 379 -12.62 12.44 -1.20
C GLU A 379 -12.03 11.23 -1.92
N VAL A 380 -12.76 10.76 -2.93
CA VAL A 380 -12.28 9.85 -3.96
C VAL A 380 -11.83 10.73 -5.14
N PRO A 381 -10.51 10.87 -5.38
CA PRO A 381 -10.04 11.76 -6.42
C PRO A 381 -10.61 11.37 -7.78
N SER A 382 -11.12 12.37 -8.49
CA SER A 382 -11.85 12.18 -9.75
C SER A 382 -11.38 13.12 -10.87
N LYS A 383 -10.55 14.11 -10.52
CA LYS A 383 -9.87 15.03 -11.43
C LYS A 383 -8.38 15.00 -11.10
N GLY A 384 -7.55 15.02 -12.15
CA GLY A 384 -6.08 15.02 -12.03
C GLY A 384 -5.54 16.32 -11.46
#